data_AF-A0A813HNW5-F1
#
_entry.id   AF-A0A813HNW5-F1
#
_cell.length_a   1.000
_cell.length_b   1.000
_cell.length_c   1.000
_cell.angle_alpha   90.00
_cell.angle_beta   90.00
_cell.angle_gamma   90.00
#
_symmetry.space_group_name_H-M   'P 1'
#
loop_
_entity.id
_entity.type
_entity.pdbx_description
1 polymer ?
#
loop_
_entity_poly.entity_id
_entity_poly.type
_entity_poly.pdbx_seq_one_letter_code
_entity_poly.pdbx_strand_id
1 'polypeptide(L)'
;MGCLTGYRLLNIGRQIAKGNPNARVLVVEGDLRSAIGNSLPVHAGRADIVAASLFRDAASAAVVSGEKLAEGERACYELICGKSRIVEGTEHLVDYRELDCGEIRLYLHKELPNAVGLAEPAFIKALIAEAIASKADPPEVTEMDIACHTGGPRVLHEVAKAADATDEQLAASWAVMKAHGNLSGASNLSVLDYQNRVVENGRQWVLCLAMGPGVCIEGLLLQRVSSPPRITESLRRLVARFVSRASDTCPEEEAIEQRVQRAQRRCKSESAASIFQAVLEDEEEDEEEEEADGITPSHTNDNMLLQKEDEEGKESACWRPKRPSPTHGGC
;
A
#
# COMPACT_ATOMS: atom_id res chain seq x y z
N MET A 1 4.64 7.76 4.67
CA MET A 1 3.32 7.28 5.18
C MET A 1 3.17 5.77 4.92
N GLY A 2 4.27 5.02 4.95
CA GLY A 2 4.29 3.60 4.62
C GLY A 2 3.70 3.29 3.23
N CYS A 3 3.05 2.13 3.14
CA CYS A 3 2.57 1.51 1.92
C CYS A 3 1.56 2.29 1.06
N LEU A 4 0.93 3.34 1.58
CA LEU A 4 0.00 4.19 0.81
C LEU A 4 0.68 5.37 0.09
N THR A 5 1.97 5.61 0.36
CA THR A 5 2.64 6.86 0.01
C THR A 5 2.66 7.11 -1.50
N GLY A 6 2.81 6.08 -2.35
CA GLY A 6 2.86 6.27 -3.80
C GLY A 6 1.55 6.84 -4.37
N TYR A 7 0.39 6.32 -3.98
CA TYR A 7 -0.90 6.91 -4.36
C TYR A 7 -1.17 8.24 -3.68
N ARG A 8 -0.71 8.42 -2.44
CA ARG A 8 -0.83 9.72 -1.77
C ARG A 8 -0.06 10.81 -2.51
N LEU A 9 1.15 10.51 -2.96
CA LEU A 9 1.96 11.41 -3.77
C LEU A 9 1.28 11.73 -5.10
N LEU A 10 0.69 10.75 -5.78
CA LEU A 10 -0.11 11.02 -6.99
C LEU A 10 -1.30 11.94 -6.71
N ASN A 11 -2.03 11.72 -5.61
CA ASN A 11 -3.17 12.56 -5.24
C ASN A 11 -2.74 14.00 -4.92
N ILE A 12 -1.64 14.17 -4.18
CA ILE A 12 -1.05 15.50 -3.93
C ILE A 12 -0.59 16.14 -5.25
N GLY A 13 0.11 15.38 -6.10
CA GLY A 13 0.57 15.83 -7.41
C GLY A 13 -0.59 16.31 -8.28
N ARG A 14 -1.73 15.61 -8.26
CA ARG A 14 -2.97 16.03 -8.92
C ARG A 14 -3.47 17.37 -8.40
N GLN A 15 -3.53 17.54 -7.07
CA GLN A 15 -4.02 18.80 -6.47
C GLN A 15 -3.13 19.98 -6.85
N ILE A 16 -1.80 19.78 -6.85
CA ILE A 16 -0.84 20.79 -7.31
C ILE A 16 -1.05 21.10 -8.80
N ALA A 17 -1.15 20.07 -9.64
CA ALA A 17 -1.30 20.21 -11.09
C ALA A 17 -2.63 20.88 -11.48
N LYS A 18 -3.70 20.63 -10.72
CA LYS A 18 -5.01 21.28 -10.91
C LYS A 18 -4.94 22.80 -10.69
N GLY A 19 -4.02 23.28 -9.84
CA GLY A 19 -3.82 24.71 -9.59
C GLY A 19 -3.05 25.44 -10.70
N ASN A 20 -2.37 24.72 -11.60
CA ASN A 20 -1.57 25.31 -12.67
C ASN A 20 -1.59 24.42 -13.93
N PRO A 21 -2.26 24.85 -15.02
CA PRO A 21 -2.37 24.07 -16.25
C PRO A 21 -1.02 23.67 -16.89
N ASN A 22 0.07 24.38 -16.61
CA ASN A 22 1.41 24.09 -17.14
C ASN A 22 2.30 23.32 -16.14
N ALA A 23 1.79 22.91 -14.98
CA ALA A 23 2.59 22.23 -13.96
C ALA A 23 3.17 20.90 -14.48
N ARG A 24 4.38 20.58 -14.05
CA ARG A 24 5.00 19.25 -14.16
C ARG A 24 5.52 18.87 -12.79
N VAL A 25 4.84 17.93 -12.15
CA VAL A 25 5.15 17.47 -10.80
C VAL A 25 5.78 16.10 -10.90
N LEU A 26 7.06 15.99 -10.58
CA LEU A 26 7.72 14.70 -10.41
C LEU A 26 7.37 14.17 -9.02
N VAL A 27 6.73 13.02 -8.96
CA VAL A 27 6.57 12.25 -7.73
C VAL A 27 7.55 11.08 -7.76
N VAL A 28 8.27 10.89 -6.65
CA VAL A 28 9.22 9.80 -6.47
C VAL A 28 8.93 9.17 -5.13
N GLU A 29 8.83 7.85 -5.11
CA GLU A 29 8.77 7.05 -3.90
C GLU A 29 9.93 6.07 -3.91
N GLY A 30 10.64 5.98 -2.80
CA GLY A 30 11.78 5.08 -2.65
C GLY A 30 11.83 4.52 -1.24
N ASP A 31 11.88 3.20 -1.13
CA ASP A 31 11.89 2.47 0.13
C ASP A 31 13.03 1.44 0.12
N LEU A 32 13.83 1.46 1.20
CA LEU A 32 14.91 0.51 1.46
C LEU A 32 14.55 -0.34 2.69
N ARG A 33 13.55 -1.20 2.54
CA ARG A 33 13.02 -2.07 3.59
C ARG A 33 14.03 -3.11 4.07
N SER A 34 14.94 -3.56 3.22
CA SER A 34 16.01 -4.47 3.61
C SER A 34 16.95 -3.85 4.66
N ALA A 35 17.15 -2.53 4.60
CA ALA A 35 17.97 -1.78 5.56
C ALA A 35 17.18 -1.33 6.80
N ILE A 36 15.86 -1.17 6.68
CA ILE A 36 15.00 -0.61 7.73
C ILE A 36 13.85 -1.58 8.00
N GLY A 37 13.84 -2.23 9.17
CA GLY A 37 12.67 -2.96 9.67
C GLY A 37 12.38 -4.32 9.04
N ASN A 38 13.32 -4.91 8.31
CA ASN A 38 13.33 -6.33 7.95
C ASN A 38 14.27 -7.15 8.87
N SER A 39 14.83 -6.54 9.91
CA SER A 39 15.59 -7.23 10.95
C SER A 39 14.66 -8.09 11.82
N LEU A 40 15.09 -9.32 12.09
CA LEU A 40 14.37 -10.23 12.98
C LEU A 40 14.86 -10.05 14.42
N PRO A 41 13.96 -9.96 15.41
CA PRO A 41 14.37 -9.97 16.81
C PRO A 41 14.90 -11.35 17.21
N VAL A 42 15.55 -11.40 18.38
CA VAL A 42 16.04 -12.67 18.99
C VAL A 42 14.91 -13.71 19.11
N HIS A 43 13.70 -13.26 19.41
CA HIS A 43 12.50 -14.09 19.45
C HIS A 43 11.51 -13.59 18.40
N ALA A 44 11.67 -14.06 17.17
CA ALA A 44 10.81 -13.69 16.05
C ALA A 44 9.46 -14.39 16.13
N GLY A 45 8.38 -13.61 16.01
CA GLY A 45 7.03 -14.14 15.83
C GLY A 45 6.68 -14.36 14.36
N ARG A 46 5.53 -15.02 14.09
CA ARG A 46 5.00 -15.23 12.73
C ARG A 46 4.94 -13.91 11.93
N ALA A 47 4.47 -12.83 12.53
CA ALA A 47 4.38 -11.51 11.89
C ALA A 47 5.74 -10.93 11.47
N ASP A 48 6.80 -11.15 12.26
CA ASP A 48 8.16 -10.70 11.93
C ASP A 48 8.71 -11.45 10.71
N ILE A 49 8.48 -12.77 10.67
CA ILE A 49 8.89 -13.63 9.55
C ILE A 49 8.15 -13.23 8.28
N VAL A 50 6.84 -12.99 8.35
CA VAL A 50 6.03 -12.51 7.22
C VAL A 50 6.58 -11.17 6.72
N ALA A 51 6.83 -10.21 7.61
CA ALA A 51 7.36 -8.90 7.23
C ALA A 51 8.72 -9.02 6.52
N ALA A 52 9.68 -9.74 7.10
CA ALA A 52 10.99 -9.95 6.49
C ALA A 52 10.93 -10.70 5.15
N SER A 53 9.98 -11.63 5.02
CA SER A 53 9.79 -12.43 3.80
C SER A 53 9.07 -11.66 2.69
N LEU A 54 8.21 -10.70 3.03
CA LEU A 54 7.35 -10.01 2.09
C LEU A 54 7.96 -8.70 1.56
N PHE A 55 8.58 -7.90 2.43
CA PHE A 55 9.04 -6.55 2.05
C PHE A 55 10.36 -6.55 1.27
N ARG A 56 10.45 -5.70 0.25
CA ARG A 56 11.62 -5.54 -0.63
C ARG A 56 11.95 -4.06 -0.88
N ASP A 57 13.14 -3.83 -1.40
CA ASP A 57 13.61 -2.50 -1.77
C ASP A 57 13.12 -2.12 -3.16
N ALA A 58 12.71 -0.86 -3.33
CA ALA A 58 12.34 -0.34 -4.62
C ALA A 58 12.32 1.19 -4.64
N ALA A 59 12.38 1.73 -5.86
CA ALA A 59 11.97 3.09 -6.13
C ALA A 59 11.07 3.12 -7.36
N SER A 60 10.11 4.01 -7.37
CA SER A 60 9.22 4.26 -8.50
C SER A 60 8.91 5.75 -8.61
N ALA A 61 8.57 6.19 -9.82
CA ALA A 61 8.32 7.60 -10.08
C ALA A 61 7.25 7.79 -11.16
N ALA A 62 6.58 8.92 -11.10
CA ALA A 62 5.62 9.36 -12.11
C ALA A 62 5.70 10.88 -12.30
N VAL A 63 5.31 11.35 -13.48
CA VAL A 63 5.14 12.78 -13.75
C VAL A 63 3.65 13.07 -13.84
N VAL A 64 3.16 13.97 -12.99
CA VAL A 64 1.81 14.50 -13.05
C VAL A 64 1.85 15.85 -13.76
N SER A 65 1.12 15.97 -14.86
CA SER A 65 1.00 17.21 -15.64
C SER A 65 -0.29 17.95 -15.30
N GLY A 66 -0.26 19.28 -15.43
CA GLY A 66 -1.48 20.06 -15.59
C GLY A 66 -2.15 19.80 -16.95
N GLU A 67 -3.30 20.44 -17.18
CA GLU A 67 -4.16 20.23 -18.36
C GLU A 67 -3.46 20.50 -19.71
N LYS A 68 -2.49 21.42 -19.75
CA LYS A 68 -1.76 21.76 -20.98
C LYS A 68 -0.54 20.86 -21.11
N LEU A 69 -0.69 19.80 -21.91
CA LEU A 69 0.42 18.97 -22.36
C LEU A 69 1.34 19.76 -23.31
N ALA A 70 2.64 19.57 -23.17
CA ALA A 70 3.64 20.12 -24.08
C ALA A 70 3.73 19.26 -25.35
N GLU A 71 4.34 19.81 -26.39
CA GLU A 71 4.55 19.06 -27.64
C GLU A 71 5.32 17.76 -27.38
N GLY A 72 4.78 16.63 -27.85
CA GLY A 72 5.36 15.31 -27.66
C GLY A 72 4.99 14.60 -26.35
N GLU A 73 4.37 15.29 -25.38
CA GLU A 73 3.85 14.65 -24.18
C GLU A 73 2.53 13.92 -24.45
N ARG A 74 2.34 12.79 -23.77
CA ARG A 74 1.10 12.00 -23.82
C ARG A 74 0.73 11.54 -22.42
N ALA A 75 -0.48 11.89 -21.99
CA ALA A 75 -1.04 11.40 -20.74
C ALA A 75 -1.42 9.92 -20.89
N CYS A 76 -1.01 9.09 -19.93
CA CYS A 76 -1.49 7.69 -19.86
C CYS A 76 -2.87 7.65 -19.18
N TYR A 77 -3.01 8.42 -18.11
CA TYR A 77 -4.21 8.51 -17.30
C TYR A 77 -4.59 9.97 -17.06
N GLU A 78 -5.89 10.21 -16.98
CA GLU A 78 -6.47 11.37 -16.30
C GLU A 78 -6.78 10.99 -14.85
N LEU A 79 -6.40 11.86 -13.90
CA LEU A 79 -6.62 11.67 -12.47
C LEU A 79 -7.93 12.36 -12.07
N ILE A 80 -9.02 11.61 -12.02
CA ILE A 80 -10.40 12.14 -11.88
C ILE A 80 -10.67 12.66 -10.47
N CYS A 81 -10.56 11.79 -9.47
CA CYS A 81 -10.79 12.13 -8.07
C CYS A 81 -9.95 11.23 -7.16
N GLY A 82 -9.91 11.55 -5.87
CA GLY A 82 -9.01 10.91 -4.93
C GLY A 82 -9.27 11.35 -3.51
N LYS A 83 -9.17 10.40 -2.59
CA LYS A 83 -9.65 10.51 -1.21
C LYS A 83 -8.69 9.80 -0.27
N SER A 84 -8.61 10.29 0.96
CA SER A 84 -7.85 9.68 2.03
C SER A 84 -8.77 9.52 3.23
N ARG A 85 -8.64 8.42 3.98
CA ARG A 85 -9.41 8.18 5.19
C ARG A 85 -8.59 7.42 6.22
N ILE A 86 -8.67 7.83 7.47
CA ILE A 86 -8.18 7.05 8.62
C ILE A 86 -9.33 6.15 9.07
N VAL A 87 -9.06 4.87 9.30
CA VAL A 87 -10.04 3.94 9.87
C VAL A 87 -9.94 4.01 11.39
N GLU A 88 -10.95 4.57 12.03
CA GLU A 88 -10.93 4.84 13.48
C GLU A 88 -10.71 3.56 14.30
N GLY A 89 -9.89 3.63 15.34
CA GLY A 89 -9.64 2.52 16.26
C GLY A 89 -8.72 1.44 15.69
N THR A 90 -8.06 1.68 14.56
CA THR A 90 -7.15 0.72 13.91
C THR A 90 -5.67 1.13 13.96
N GLU A 91 -5.33 2.13 14.77
CA GLU A 91 -4.00 2.74 14.86
C GLU A 91 -2.92 1.73 15.25
N HIS A 92 -3.30 0.71 16.02
CA HIS A 92 -2.44 -0.34 16.53
C HIS A 92 -2.26 -1.52 15.55
N LEU A 93 -3.04 -1.57 14.45
CA LEU A 93 -3.01 -2.72 13.54
C LEU A 93 -1.78 -2.72 12.63
N VAL A 94 -1.22 -1.55 12.36
CA VAL A 94 0.04 -1.40 11.61
C VAL A 94 0.71 -0.09 11.99
N ASP A 95 1.93 -0.21 12.51
CA ASP A 95 2.74 0.94 12.92
C ASP A 95 4.23 0.67 12.70
N TYR A 96 5.02 1.74 12.72
CA TYR A 96 6.46 1.68 12.80
C TYR A 96 6.89 2.08 14.21
N ARG A 97 7.70 1.23 14.86
CA ARG A 97 8.21 1.46 16.21
C ARG A 97 9.70 1.67 16.17
N GLU A 98 10.13 2.82 16.64
CA GLU A 98 11.53 3.07 16.95
C GLU A 98 11.82 2.54 18.36
N LEU A 99 12.79 1.65 18.47
CA LEU A 99 13.23 1.07 19.74
C LEU A 99 14.39 1.87 20.32
N ASP A 100 14.66 1.72 21.62
CA ASP A 100 15.75 2.41 22.33
C ASP A 100 17.14 2.17 21.72
N CYS A 101 17.32 1.07 20.99
CA CYS A 101 18.55 0.74 20.25
C CYS A 101 18.66 1.46 18.88
N GLY A 102 17.68 2.30 18.51
CA GLY A 102 17.60 2.99 17.21
C GLY A 102 17.05 2.12 16.08
N GLU A 103 16.65 0.88 16.35
CA GLU A 103 16.02 0.00 15.36
C GLU A 103 14.59 0.46 15.09
N ILE A 104 14.23 0.57 13.81
CA ILE A 104 12.84 0.80 13.39
C ILE A 104 12.25 -0.53 12.96
N ARG A 105 11.17 -0.95 13.63
CA ARG A 105 10.47 -2.20 13.33
C ARG A 105 9.07 -1.93 12.81
N LEU A 106 8.67 -2.73 11.83
CA LEU A 106 7.29 -2.76 11.37
C LEU A 106 6.50 -3.73 12.26
N TYR A 107 5.40 -3.25 12.83
CA TYR A 107 4.44 -4.11 13.50
C TYR A 107 3.24 -4.35 12.59
N LEU A 108 2.81 -5.60 12.47
CA LEU A 108 1.64 -6.02 11.70
C LEU A 108 0.75 -6.90 12.58
N HIS A 109 -0.45 -6.41 12.86
CA HIS A 109 -1.45 -7.19 13.58
C HIS A 109 -2.19 -8.13 12.62
N LYS A 110 -2.54 -9.33 13.08
CA LYS A 110 -3.21 -10.36 12.26
C LYS A 110 -4.60 -9.96 11.73
N GLU A 111 -5.25 -9.00 12.40
CA GLU A 111 -6.57 -8.46 12.03
C GLU A 111 -6.50 -7.36 10.96
N LEU A 112 -5.29 -6.91 10.59
CA LEU A 112 -5.12 -5.84 9.61
C LEU A 112 -5.89 -6.09 8.29
N PRO A 113 -5.81 -7.28 7.65
CA PRO A 113 -6.55 -7.50 6.41
C PRO A 113 -8.07 -7.40 6.58
N ASN A 114 -8.61 -7.92 7.69
CA ASN A 114 -10.04 -7.87 7.97
C ASN A 114 -10.52 -6.43 8.19
N ALA A 115 -9.79 -5.65 8.98
CA ALA A 115 -10.11 -4.23 9.20
C ALA A 115 -10.11 -3.43 7.89
N VAL A 116 -9.19 -3.73 6.97
CA VAL A 116 -9.17 -3.15 5.62
C VAL A 116 -10.43 -3.56 4.85
N GLY A 117 -10.73 -4.86 4.77
CA GLY A 117 -11.89 -5.39 4.04
C GLY A 117 -13.24 -4.84 4.55
N LEU A 118 -13.38 -4.63 5.86
CA LEU A 118 -14.58 -4.01 6.45
C LEU A 118 -14.71 -2.52 6.11
N ALA A 119 -13.59 -1.81 5.98
CA ALA A 119 -13.57 -0.39 5.76
C ALA A 119 -13.77 -0.04 4.27
N GLU A 120 -13.16 -0.80 3.36
CA GLU A 120 -13.11 -0.53 1.91
C GLU A 120 -14.47 -0.27 1.23
N PRO A 121 -15.57 -1.01 1.47
CA PRO A 121 -16.82 -0.81 0.73
C PRO A 121 -17.37 0.62 0.90
N ALA A 122 -17.37 1.14 2.13
CA ALA A 122 -17.80 2.50 2.42
C ALA A 122 -16.84 3.55 1.84
N PHE A 123 -15.53 3.24 1.79
CA PHE A 123 -14.53 4.12 1.20
C PHE A 123 -14.69 4.23 -0.32
N ILE A 124 -14.79 3.09 -1.00
CA ILE A 124 -14.99 2.99 -2.46
C ILE A 124 -16.25 3.75 -2.84
N LYS A 125 -17.37 3.51 -2.15
CA LYS A 125 -18.62 4.25 -2.39
C LYS A 125 -18.44 5.77 -2.26
N ALA A 126 -17.72 6.23 -1.25
CA ALA A 126 -17.46 7.66 -1.05
C ALA A 126 -16.53 8.26 -2.12
N LEU A 127 -15.56 7.48 -2.63
CA LEU A 127 -14.67 7.88 -3.72
C LEU A 127 -15.44 7.98 -5.05
N ILE A 128 -16.29 7.00 -5.37
CA ILE A 128 -17.15 7.03 -6.57
C ILE A 128 -18.13 8.21 -6.50
N ALA A 129 -18.74 8.46 -5.34
CA ALA A 129 -19.61 9.62 -5.14
C ALA A 129 -18.89 10.96 -5.38
N GLU A 130 -17.61 11.08 -4.99
CA GLU A 130 -16.77 12.25 -5.27
C GLU A 130 -16.55 12.45 -6.78
N ALA A 131 -16.36 11.36 -7.54
CA ALA A 131 -16.21 11.41 -8.99
C ALA A 131 -17.49 11.92 -9.66
N ILE A 132 -18.64 11.35 -9.28
CA ILE A 132 -19.96 11.75 -9.79
C ILE A 132 -20.26 13.22 -9.46
N ALA A 133 -19.96 13.66 -8.23
CA ALA A 133 -20.10 15.07 -7.83
C ALA A 133 -19.20 16.01 -8.65
N SER A 134 -18.06 15.50 -9.15
CA SER A 134 -17.16 16.20 -10.05
C SER A 134 -17.56 16.13 -11.53
N LYS A 135 -18.78 15.64 -11.83
CA LYS A 135 -19.35 15.45 -13.18
C LYS A 135 -18.65 14.39 -14.03
N ALA A 136 -17.91 13.49 -13.40
CA ALA A 136 -17.45 12.26 -14.05
C ALA A 136 -18.59 11.23 -14.09
N ASP A 137 -18.49 10.27 -15.01
CA ASP A 137 -19.47 9.18 -15.19
C ASP A 137 -18.74 7.82 -15.15
N PRO A 138 -18.24 7.40 -13.97
CA PRO A 138 -17.59 6.11 -13.83
C PRO A 138 -18.63 4.97 -13.92
N PRO A 139 -18.28 3.82 -14.52
CA PRO A 139 -19.13 2.64 -14.54
C PRO A 139 -19.20 2.00 -13.15
N GLU A 140 -19.84 0.84 -13.04
CA GLU A 140 -19.78 0.04 -11.81
C GLU A 140 -18.35 -0.47 -11.56
N VAL A 141 -18.01 -0.73 -10.30
CA VAL A 141 -16.64 -1.17 -9.91
C VAL A 141 -16.24 -2.49 -10.59
N THR A 142 -17.20 -3.37 -10.85
CA THR A 142 -17.02 -4.64 -11.59
C THR A 142 -16.54 -4.44 -13.04
N GLU A 143 -16.73 -3.24 -13.59
CA GLU A 143 -16.30 -2.84 -14.93
C GLU A 143 -15.02 -1.98 -14.90
N MET A 144 -14.30 -1.95 -13.77
CA MET A 144 -13.01 -1.26 -13.61
C MET A 144 -11.86 -2.24 -13.40
N ASP A 145 -10.64 -1.84 -13.80
CA ASP A 145 -9.44 -2.51 -13.29
C ASP A 145 -9.13 -1.98 -11.88
N ILE A 146 -8.55 -2.82 -11.02
CA ILE A 146 -8.18 -2.47 -9.66
C ILE A 146 -6.66 -2.55 -9.49
N ALA A 147 -6.04 -1.38 -9.31
CA ALA A 147 -4.62 -1.25 -9.01
C ALA A 147 -4.44 -1.13 -7.49
N CYS A 148 -4.39 -2.27 -6.80
CA CYS A 148 -4.25 -2.33 -5.35
C CYS A 148 -2.78 -2.38 -4.92
N HIS A 149 -2.44 -1.76 -3.79
CA HIS A 149 -1.15 -1.95 -3.13
C HIS A 149 -0.86 -3.45 -2.86
N THR A 150 0.38 -3.86 -3.06
CA THR A 150 0.83 -5.26 -2.88
C THR A 150 1.14 -5.60 -1.42
N GLY A 151 0.14 -5.37 -0.55
CA GLY A 151 0.26 -5.51 0.91
C GLY A 151 0.48 -6.94 1.40
N GLY A 152 0.13 -7.92 0.57
CA GLY A 152 0.18 -9.36 0.84
C GLY A 152 -1.05 -10.06 0.26
N PRO A 153 -1.03 -11.39 0.07
CA PRO A 153 -2.14 -12.13 -0.54
C PRO A 153 -3.47 -11.92 0.16
N ARG A 154 -3.49 -12.01 1.50
CA ARG A 154 -4.72 -11.82 2.30
C ARG A 154 -5.31 -10.42 2.13
N VAL A 155 -4.47 -9.39 2.00
CA VAL A 155 -4.93 -8.01 1.75
C VAL A 155 -5.58 -7.89 0.37
N LEU A 156 -4.97 -8.47 -0.68
CA LEU A 156 -5.55 -8.44 -2.02
C LEU A 156 -6.89 -9.19 -2.08
N HIS A 157 -7.02 -10.33 -1.39
CA HIS A 157 -8.29 -11.06 -1.29
C HIS A 157 -9.37 -10.25 -0.58
N GLU A 158 -9.05 -9.61 0.56
CA GLU A 158 -10.02 -8.78 1.29
C GLU A 158 -10.47 -7.55 0.47
N VAL A 159 -9.56 -6.93 -0.28
CA VAL A 159 -9.91 -5.84 -1.20
C VAL A 159 -10.77 -6.34 -2.35
N ALA A 160 -10.45 -7.48 -2.96
CA ALA A 160 -11.25 -8.07 -4.02
C ALA A 160 -12.68 -8.36 -3.54
N LYS A 161 -12.82 -9.00 -2.38
CA LYS A 161 -14.12 -9.26 -1.74
C LYS A 161 -14.88 -7.97 -1.43
N ALA A 162 -14.21 -6.96 -0.86
CA ALA A 162 -14.82 -5.68 -0.51
C ALA A 162 -15.32 -4.89 -1.74
N ALA A 163 -14.64 -5.04 -2.87
CA ALA A 163 -14.97 -4.40 -4.14
C ALA A 163 -15.90 -5.22 -5.03
N ASP A 164 -16.32 -6.42 -4.60
CA ASP A 164 -17.01 -7.43 -5.42
C ASP A 164 -16.29 -7.67 -6.76
N ALA A 165 -14.96 -7.81 -6.68
CA ALA A 165 -14.07 -7.84 -7.83
C ALA A 165 -13.43 -9.21 -8.03
N THR A 166 -13.09 -9.51 -9.28
CA THR A 166 -12.39 -10.74 -9.66
C THR A 166 -10.87 -10.57 -9.63
N ASP A 167 -10.13 -11.69 -9.59
CA ASP A 167 -8.67 -11.66 -9.68
C ASP A 167 -8.16 -11.05 -10.99
N GLU A 168 -8.92 -11.15 -12.08
CA GLU A 168 -8.60 -10.49 -13.35
C GLU A 168 -8.60 -8.96 -13.22
N GLN A 169 -9.48 -8.39 -12.40
CA GLN A 169 -9.47 -6.95 -12.14
C GLN A 169 -8.21 -6.53 -11.36
N LEU A 170 -7.70 -7.40 -10.49
CA LEU A 170 -6.48 -7.16 -9.69
C LEU A 170 -5.21 -7.72 -10.33
N ALA A 171 -5.26 -8.21 -11.58
CA ALA A 171 -4.17 -8.99 -12.20
C ALA A 171 -2.79 -8.30 -12.15
N ALA A 172 -2.74 -6.97 -12.31
CA ALA A 172 -1.49 -6.21 -12.22
C ALA A 172 -0.91 -6.21 -10.79
N SER A 173 -1.76 -6.10 -9.78
CA SER A 173 -1.39 -6.13 -8.36
C SER A 173 -0.83 -7.50 -7.98
N TRP A 174 -1.53 -8.57 -8.39
CA TRP A 174 -1.08 -9.95 -8.22
C TRP A 174 0.26 -10.22 -8.90
N ALA A 175 0.43 -9.77 -10.15
CA ALA A 175 1.67 -9.97 -10.90
C ALA A 175 2.88 -9.26 -10.26
N VAL A 176 2.71 -8.00 -9.85
CA VAL A 176 3.79 -7.26 -9.16
C VAL A 176 4.12 -7.91 -7.83
N MET A 177 3.12 -8.31 -7.04
CA MET A 177 3.36 -8.96 -5.76
C MET A 177 4.09 -10.30 -5.93
N LYS A 178 3.71 -11.11 -6.93
CA LYS A 178 4.37 -12.39 -7.21
C LYS A 178 5.82 -12.21 -7.66
N ALA A 179 6.10 -11.18 -8.45
CA ALA A 179 7.44 -10.93 -8.99
C ALA A 179 8.36 -10.21 -7.99
N HIS A 180 7.82 -9.33 -7.15
CA HIS A 180 8.60 -8.37 -6.38
C HIS A 180 8.22 -8.25 -4.90
N GLY A 181 7.15 -8.92 -4.45
CA GLY A 181 6.66 -8.83 -3.08
C GLY A 181 6.02 -7.47 -2.76
N ASN A 182 6.17 -7.04 -1.50
CA ASN A 182 5.73 -5.73 -1.04
C ASN A 182 6.86 -4.71 -1.17
N LEU A 183 6.74 -3.80 -2.14
CA LEU A 183 7.69 -2.72 -2.41
C LEU A 183 7.36 -1.46 -1.59
N SER A 184 6.63 -1.59 -0.48
CA SER A 184 6.11 -0.47 0.32
C SER A 184 5.35 0.53 -0.57
N GLY A 185 5.54 1.84 -0.41
CA GLY A 185 4.85 2.86 -1.20
C GLY A 185 5.17 2.75 -2.70
N ALA A 186 6.35 2.24 -3.05
CA ALA A 186 6.77 2.11 -4.44
C ALA A 186 5.94 1.07 -5.22
N SER A 187 5.26 0.14 -4.52
CA SER A 187 4.33 -0.82 -5.13
C SER A 187 3.24 -0.12 -5.94
N ASN A 188 2.72 1.00 -5.43
CA ASN A 188 1.59 1.70 -6.04
C ASN A 188 1.86 2.11 -7.49
N LEU A 189 2.97 2.81 -7.74
CA LEU A 189 3.33 3.23 -9.09
C LEU A 189 3.84 2.06 -9.93
N SER A 190 4.45 1.04 -9.30
CA SER A 190 4.90 -0.17 -9.97
C SER A 190 3.74 -0.99 -10.53
N VAL A 191 2.60 -1.05 -9.83
CA VAL A 191 1.37 -1.70 -10.32
C VAL A 191 0.80 -0.97 -11.52
N LEU A 192 0.70 0.36 -11.47
CA LEU A 192 0.26 1.17 -12.61
C LEU A 192 1.20 1.03 -13.82
N ASP A 193 2.51 1.01 -13.57
CA ASP A 193 3.51 0.82 -14.60
C ASP A 193 3.45 -0.59 -15.22
N TYR A 194 3.25 -1.64 -14.42
CA TYR A 194 3.02 -2.99 -14.93
C TYR A 194 1.76 -3.04 -15.80
N GLN A 195 0.68 -2.44 -15.31
CA GLN A 195 -0.60 -2.34 -16.01
C GLN A 195 -0.45 -1.62 -17.37
N ASN A 196 0.38 -0.58 -17.42
CA ASN A 196 0.72 0.16 -18.63
C ASN A 196 1.51 -0.65 -19.67
N ARG A 197 2.38 -1.57 -19.21
CA ARG A 197 3.26 -2.35 -20.09
C ARG A 197 2.63 -3.64 -20.59
N VAL A 198 1.83 -4.30 -19.75
CA VAL A 198 1.49 -5.72 -19.93
C VAL A 198 0.00 -5.94 -20.21
N VAL A 199 -0.89 -5.11 -19.67
CA VAL A 199 -2.34 -5.33 -19.81
C VAL A 199 -2.80 -4.82 -21.17
N GLU A 200 -2.87 -5.74 -22.14
CA GLU A 200 -3.46 -5.50 -23.46
C GLU A 200 -4.99 -5.43 -23.31
N ASN A 201 -5.60 -4.29 -23.66
CA ASN A 201 -7.05 -4.02 -23.50
C ASN A 201 -7.55 -3.92 -22.06
N GLY A 202 -6.78 -3.27 -21.17
CA GLY A 202 -7.27 -2.93 -19.84
C GLY A 202 -8.53 -2.06 -19.88
N ARG A 203 -9.33 -2.15 -18.81
CA ARG A 203 -10.57 -1.38 -18.68
C ARG A 203 -10.27 0.11 -18.66
N GLN A 204 -11.21 0.92 -19.16
CA GLN A 204 -11.02 2.36 -19.28
C GLN A 204 -10.84 3.04 -17.92
N TRP A 205 -11.53 2.55 -16.89
CA TRP A 205 -11.47 3.08 -15.53
C TRP A 205 -10.60 2.22 -14.65
N VAL A 206 -9.80 2.87 -13.80
CA VAL A 206 -8.92 2.19 -12.85
C VAL A 206 -9.15 2.73 -11.44
N LEU A 207 -9.59 1.85 -10.55
CA LEU A 207 -9.70 2.11 -9.12
C LEU A 207 -8.35 1.77 -8.46
N CYS A 208 -7.71 2.78 -7.88
CA CYS A 208 -6.45 2.62 -7.17
C CYS A 208 -6.72 2.63 -5.68
N LEU A 209 -6.26 1.61 -4.96
CA LEU A 209 -6.44 1.48 -3.50
C LEU A 209 -5.10 1.16 -2.84
N ALA A 210 -4.79 1.87 -1.77
CA ALA A 210 -3.62 1.57 -0.96
C ALA A 210 -3.88 1.84 0.51
N MET A 211 -3.21 1.05 1.35
CA MET A 211 -3.39 1.07 2.78
C MET A 211 -2.02 1.21 3.45
N GLY A 212 -1.96 1.87 4.60
CA GLY A 212 -0.72 2.07 5.34
C GLY A 212 -0.98 2.32 6.82
N PRO A 213 0.07 2.63 7.61
CA PRO A 213 -0.03 2.83 9.05
C PRO A 213 -1.18 3.77 9.46
N GLY A 214 -2.00 3.36 10.43
CA GLY A 214 -3.12 4.16 10.93
C GLY A 214 -4.42 3.42 11.32
N VAL A 215 -4.89 2.35 10.67
CA VAL A 215 -4.81 2.09 9.22
C VAL A 215 -5.36 3.29 8.47
N CYS A 216 -4.60 3.78 7.50
CA CYS A 216 -5.06 4.79 6.56
C CYS A 216 -5.32 4.14 5.20
N ILE A 217 -6.39 4.54 4.52
CA ILE A 217 -6.73 4.15 3.15
C ILE A 217 -6.58 5.38 2.24
N GLU A 218 -5.88 5.21 1.13
CA GLU A 218 -5.76 6.18 0.05
C GLU A 218 -6.37 5.59 -1.23
N GLY A 219 -7.18 6.40 -1.90
CA GLY A 219 -7.91 6.01 -3.09
C GLY A 219 -7.77 7.04 -4.19
N LEU A 220 -7.61 6.57 -5.43
CA LEU A 220 -7.65 7.40 -6.63
C LEU A 220 -8.56 6.72 -7.66
N LEU A 221 -9.31 7.53 -8.39
CA LEU A 221 -10.03 7.08 -9.57
C LEU A 221 -9.35 7.67 -10.81
N LEU A 222 -8.91 6.80 -11.70
CA LEU A 222 -8.20 7.16 -12.92
C LEU A 222 -9.01 6.76 -14.14
N GLN A 223 -8.89 7.54 -15.21
CA GLN A 223 -9.38 7.16 -16.53
C GLN A 223 -8.21 7.03 -17.49
N ARG A 224 -8.11 5.91 -18.21
CA ARG A 224 -7.14 5.72 -19.29
C ARG A 224 -7.52 6.61 -20.47
N VAL A 225 -6.58 7.44 -20.92
CA VAL A 225 -6.79 8.36 -22.05
C VAL A 225 -5.91 8.02 -23.25
N SER A 226 -4.81 7.30 -23.04
CA SER A 226 -4.05 6.72 -24.14
C SER A 226 -3.31 5.46 -23.69
N SER A 227 -3.02 4.57 -24.64
CA SER A 227 -2.07 3.49 -24.39
C SER A 227 -0.68 4.10 -24.25
N PRO A 228 0.06 3.77 -23.18
CA PRO A 228 1.42 4.25 -23.00
C PRO A 228 2.27 3.88 -24.22
N PRO A 229 3.22 4.73 -24.63
CA PRO A 229 4.24 4.29 -25.57
C PRO A 229 4.91 3.03 -25.01
N ARG A 230 4.88 1.93 -25.79
CA ARG A 230 5.67 0.75 -25.47
C ARG A 230 7.13 1.20 -25.31
N ILE A 231 7.75 0.84 -24.19
CA ILE A 231 9.16 1.15 -23.93
C ILE A 231 9.97 0.59 -25.11
N THR A 232 10.54 1.49 -25.91
CA THR A 232 11.33 1.09 -27.08
C THR A 232 12.65 0.50 -26.61
N GLU A 233 13.23 -0.38 -27.43
CA GLU A 233 14.54 -0.96 -27.15
C GLU A 233 15.62 0.11 -26.97
N SER A 234 15.50 1.24 -27.68
CA SER A 234 16.37 2.41 -27.52
C SER A 234 16.26 3.05 -26.12
N LEU A 235 15.05 3.16 -25.57
CA LEU A 235 14.83 3.69 -24.23
C LEU A 235 15.37 2.71 -23.18
N ARG A 236 15.16 1.39 -23.36
CA ARG A 236 15.73 0.36 -22.48
C ARG A 236 17.24 0.45 -22.41
N ARG A 237 17.92 0.61 -23.54
CA ARG A 237 19.39 0.78 -23.58
C ARG A 237 19.86 2.11 -22.97
N LEU A 238 19.04 3.16 -23.02
CA LEU A 238 19.37 4.43 -22.36
C LEU A 238 19.30 4.28 -20.84
N VAL A 239 18.21 3.69 -20.33
CA VAL A 239 18.04 3.39 -18.89
C VAL A 239 19.14 2.46 -18.41
N ALA A 240 19.45 1.38 -19.14
CA ALA A 240 20.52 0.44 -18.78
C ALA A 240 21.88 1.14 -18.66
N ARG A 241 22.19 2.10 -19.54
CA ARG A 241 23.42 2.91 -19.46
C ARG A 241 23.44 3.87 -18.27
N PHE A 242 22.29 4.43 -17.88
CA PHE A 242 22.20 5.25 -16.68
C PHE A 242 22.39 4.41 -15.41
N VAL A 243 21.78 3.23 -15.35
CA VAL A 243 21.92 2.29 -14.23
C VAL A 243 23.38 1.81 -14.12
N SER A 244 24.01 1.39 -15.22
CA SER A 244 25.41 0.94 -15.20
C SER A 244 26.37 2.04 -14.75
N ARG A 245 26.09 3.29 -15.11
CA ARG A 245 26.92 4.43 -14.74
C ARG A 245 26.71 4.87 -13.29
N ALA A 246 25.53 4.61 -12.73
CA ALA A 246 25.27 4.81 -11.30
C ALA A 246 26.01 3.75 -10.46
N SER A 247 26.04 2.49 -10.90
CA SER A 247 26.83 1.44 -10.25
C SER A 247 28.34 1.69 -10.33
N ASP A 248 28.84 2.21 -11.46
CA ASP A 248 30.27 2.55 -11.63
C ASP A 248 30.75 3.67 -10.67
N THR A 249 29.83 4.45 -10.08
CA THR A 249 30.17 5.55 -9.15
C THR A 249 30.19 5.15 -7.67
N CYS A 250 29.95 3.88 -7.34
CA CYS A 250 30.01 3.39 -5.96
C CYS A 250 31.11 2.33 -5.79
N PRO A 251 32.34 2.70 -5.42
CA PRO A 251 33.43 1.76 -5.13
C PRO A 251 33.10 0.75 -4.03
N GLU A 252 32.06 1.02 -3.22
CA GLU A 252 31.60 0.14 -2.14
C GLU A 252 30.62 -0.94 -2.61
N GLU A 253 30.04 -0.85 -3.81
CA GLU A 253 28.98 -1.77 -4.25
C GLU A 253 29.50 -3.21 -4.40
N GLU A 254 30.69 -3.41 -4.98
CA GLU A 254 31.31 -4.73 -5.10
C GLU A 254 31.70 -5.31 -3.73
N ALA A 255 32.09 -4.46 -2.77
CA ALA A 255 32.39 -4.85 -1.39
C ALA A 255 31.11 -5.18 -0.60
N ILE A 256 30.03 -4.44 -0.80
CA ILE A 256 28.71 -4.67 -0.21
C ILE A 256 28.11 -5.95 -0.80
N GLU A 257 28.16 -6.14 -2.11
CA GLU A 257 27.65 -7.32 -2.80
C GLU A 257 28.42 -8.58 -2.36
N GLN A 258 29.75 -8.50 -2.21
CA GLN A 258 30.53 -9.58 -1.62
C GLN A 258 30.16 -9.85 -0.14
N ARG A 259 29.84 -8.82 0.65
CA ARG A 259 29.39 -8.98 2.05
C ARG A 259 27.99 -9.61 2.11
N VAL A 260 27.06 -9.19 1.25
CA VAL A 260 25.72 -9.76 1.11
C VAL A 260 25.80 -11.21 0.65
N GLN A 261 26.60 -11.53 -0.37
CA GLN A 261 26.80 -12.91 -0.82
C GLN A 261 27.44 -13.79 0.26
N ARG A 262 28.39 -13.27 1.05
CA ARG A 262 28.95 -13.98 2.21
C ARG A 262 27.92 -14.20 3.32
N ALA A 263 27.08 -13.20 3.60
CA ALA A 263 25.99 -13.31 4.57
C ALA A 263 24.92 -14.32 4.11
N GLN A 264 24.54 -14.31 2.83
CA GLN A 264 23.63 -15.28 2.23
C GLN A 264 24.19 -16.71 2.23
N ARG A 265 25.50 -16.89 1.97
CA ARG A 265 26.15 -18.21 2.07
C ARG A 265 26.20 -18.73 3.51
N ARG A 266 26.39 -17.85 4.50
CA ARG A 266 26.26 -18.18 5.94
C ARG A 266 24.83 -18.52 6.34
N CYS A 267 23.84 -17.81 5.80
CA CYS A 267 22.42 -18.07 6.06
C CYS A 267 21.96 -19.41 5.42
N LYS A 268 22.51 -19.78 4.26
CA LYS A 268 22.28 -21.11 3.65
C LYS A 268 22.87 -22.28 4.46
N SER A 269 23.79 -22.04 5.40
CA SER A 269 24.32 -23.08 6.30
C SER A 269 23.55 -23.21 7.62
N GLU A 270 22.61 -22.30 7.92
CA GLU A 270 21.77 -22.37 9.12
C GLU A 270 20.29 -22.28 8.72
N SER A 271 19.72 -23.45 8.44
CA SER A 271 18.31 -23.88 8.54
C SER A 271 17.12 -22.91 8.35
N ALA A 272 17.25 -21.80 7.61
CA ALA A 272 16.09 -20.98 7.24
C ALA A 272 15.01 -21.80 6.50
N ALA A 273 15.43 -22.83 5.75
CA ALA A 273 14.54 -23.77 5.10
C ALA A 273 13.76 -24.66 6.10
N SER A 274 14.34 -25.06 7.23
CA SER A 274 13.63 -25.89 8.22
C SER A 274 12.65 -25.08 9.06
N ILE A 275 12.92 -23.80 9.29
CA ILE A 275 12.01 -22.88 9.97
C ILE A 275 10.81 -22.54 9.06
N PHE A 276 11.07 -22.33 7.77
CA PHE A 276 9.99 -22.08 6.80
C PHE A 276 9.12 -23.32 6.58
N GLN A 277 9.72 -24.53 6.57
CA GLN A 277 8.98 -25.79 6.49
C GLN A 277 8.13 -26.03 7.74
N ALA A 278 8.67 -25.78 8.94
CA ALA A 278 7.94 -25.93 10.20
C ALA A 278 6.76 -24.94 10.32
N VAL A 279 6.87 -23.73 9.75
CA VAL A 279 5.76 -22.76 9.71
C VAL A 279 4.68 -23.15 8.70
N LEU A 280 5.03 -23.88 7.63
CA LEU A 280 4.06 -24.41 6.67
C LEU A 280 3.40 -25.71 7.16
N GLU A 281 4.11 -26.52 7.95
CA GLU A 281 3.56 -27.73 8.58
C GLU A 281 2.57 -27.37 9.71
N ASP A 282 2.79 -26.26 10.43
CA ASP A 282 1.81 -25.66 11.37
C ASP A 282 0.50 -25.21 10.66
N GLU A 283 0.52 -24.86 9.35
CA GLU A 283 -0.69 -24.47 8.60
C GLU A 283 -1.59 -25.68 8.27
N GLU A 284 -1.03 -26.90 8.16
CA GLU A 284 -1.82 -28.12 7.96
C GLU A 284 -2.44 -28.64 9.28
N GLU A 285 -1.77 -28.44 10.43
CA GLU A 285 -2.31 -28.83 11.74
C GLU A 285 -3.42 -27.87 12.24
N ASP A 286 -3.32 -26.56 11.97
CA ASP A 286 -4.35 -25.57 12.32
C ASP A 286 -5.64 -25.74 11.46
N GLU A 287 -5.53 -26.24 10.21
CA GLU A 287 -6.69 -26.59 9.35
C GLU A 287 -7.36 -27.92 9.75
N GLU A 288 -6.59 -28.90 10.25
CA GLU A 288 -7.14 -30.17 10.76
C GLU A 288 -7.82 -30.02 12.15
N GLU A 289 -7.36 -29.10 13.00
CA GLU A 289 -8.04 -28.78 14.27
C GLU A 289 -9.38 -28.03 14.07
N GLU A 290 -9.50 -27.16 13.05
CA GLU A 290 -10.77 -26.50 12.69
C GLU A 290 -11.81 -27.46 12.09
N GLU A 291 -11.41 -28.55 11.42
CA GLU A 291 -12.32 -29.62 10.97
C GLU A 291 -12.70 -30.61 12.09
N ALA A 292 -11.88 -30.74 13.13
CA ALA A 292 -12.11 -31.65 14.26
C ALA A 292 -13.09 -31.09 15.31
N ASP A 293 -13.10 -29.78 15.54
CA ASP A 293 -14.00 -29.11 16.50
C ASP A 293 -15.35 -28.74 15.87
N GLY A 294 -16.13 -29.78 15.55
CA GLY A 294 -17.53 -29.66 15.16
C GLY A 294 -18.41 -29.06 16.26
N ILE A 295 -18.46 -27.73 16.36
CA ILE A 295 -19.41 -27.01 17.22
C ILE A 295 -20.65 -26.62 16.39
N THR A 296 -21.73 -27.36 16.60
CA THR A 296 -23.08 -27.01 16.11
C THR A 296 -23.60 -25.74 16.80
N PRO A 297 -24.30 -24.83 16.09
CA PRO A 297 -24.89 -23.65 16.73
C PRO A 297 -26.21 -24.01 17.41
N SER A 298 -26.23 -23.99 18.75
CA SER A 298 -27.48 -24.04 19.51
C SER A 298 -28.09 -22.65 19.63
N HIS A 299 -29.29 -22.49 19.09
CA HIS A 299 -30.21 -21.40 19.35
C HIS A 299 -30.48 -21.23 20.85
N THR A 300 -30.38 -19.99 21.36
CA THR A 300 -31.35 -19.44 22.31
C THR A 300 -31.44 -17.93 22.16
N ASN A 301 -32.65 -17.46 21.87
CA ASN A 301 -33.12 -16.10 22.08
C ASN A 301 -32.94 -15.73 23.56
N ASP A 302 -32.53 -14.50 23.84
CA ASP A 302 -33.27 -13.68 24.81
C ASP A 302 -33.07 -12.18 24.59
N ASN A 303 -34.19 -11.48 24.77
CA ASN A 303 -34.45 -10.06 24.56
C ASN A 303 -33.46 -9.12 25.28
N MET A 304 -32.96 -8.10 24.57
CA MET A 304 -32.69 -6.80 25.20
C MET A 304 -33.66 -5.75 24.68
N LEU A 305 -34.42 -5.24 25.65
CA LEU A 305 -35.40 -4.16 25.55
C LEU A 305 -34.78 -2.87 25.00
N LEU A 306 -35.48 -2.31 24.03
CA LEU A 306 -35.46 -0.89 23.69
C LEU A 306 -36.01 -0.09 24.88
N GLN A 307 -35.22 0.85 25.40
CA GLN A 307 -35.76 2.07 26.00
C GLN A 307 -35.05 3.28 25.39
N LYS A 308 -35.85 4.06 24.67
CA LYS A 308 -35.60 5.48 24.37
C LYS A 308 -35.72 6.27 25.67
N GLU A 309 -34.82 7.20 25.90
CA GLU A 309 -35.16 8.49 26.51
C GLU A 309 -34.42 9.60 25.75
N ASP A 310 -35.17 10.67 25.49
CA ASP A 310 -34.85 11.83 24.67
C ASP A 310 -34.19 12.96 25.50
N GLU A 311 -33.46 13.82 24.77
CA GLU A 311 -33.25 15.27 24.95
C GLU A 311 -32.68 15.85 26.28
N GLU A 312 -31.52 16.51 26.20
CA GLU A 312 -31.39 17.99 26.24
C GLU A 312 -29.92 18.46 26.42
N GLY A 313 -29.48 19.36 25.54
CA GLY A 313 -28.66 20.55 25.85
C GLY A 313 -27.25 20.40 26.46
N LYS A 314 -26.22 20.70 25.64
CA LYS A 314 -25.34 21.91 25.75
C LYS A 314 -23.89 21.69 25.27
N GLU A 315 -23.48 22.67 24.48
CA GLU A 315 -22.17 23.32 24.43
C GLU A 315 -20.94 22.61 23.81
N SER A 316 -20.54 23.22 22.70
CA SER A 316 -19.25 23.21 22.03
C SER A 316 -18.04 23.15 22.97
N ALA A 317 -17.15 22.17 22.75
CA ALA A 317 -15.78 22.21 23.24
C ALA A 317 -14.80 22.23 22.05
N CYS A 318 -14.38 23.44 21.70
CA CYS A 318 -13.28 23.70 20.79
C CYS A 318 -11.95 23.29 21.47
N TRP A 319 -11.20 22.38 20.83
CA TRP A 319 -9.90 21.93 21.31
C TRP A 319 -8.87 23.08 21.19
N ARG A 320 -8.31 23.53 22.31
CA ARG A 320 -7.16 24.46 22.34
C ARG A 320 -5.92 23.73 22.88
N PRO A 321 -4.76 23.80 22.21
CA PRO A 321 -3.52 23.27 22.78
C PRO A 321 -3.00 24.18 23.90
N LYS A 322 -2.56 23.57 25.02
CA LYS A 322 -1.86 24.25 26.11
C LYS A 322 -0.49 24.74 25.61
N ARG A 323 -0.19 26.03 25.79
CA ARG A 323 1.18 26.57 25.69
C ARG A 323 1.96 26.23 26.97
N PRO A 324 3.29 26.00 26.89
CA PRO A 324 4.12 25.88 28.08
C PRO A 324 4.39 27.26 28.69
N SER A 325 4.35 27.35 30.02
CA SER A 325 4.74 28.54 30.78
C SER A 325 6.28 28.65 30.91
N PRO A 326 6.88 29.85 30.81
CA PRO A 326 8.31 30.04 30.98
C PRO A 326 8.64 30.22 32.48
N THR A 327 9.65 29.51 32.97
CA THR A 327 10.36 29.89 34.19
C THR A 327 11.77 30.34 33.83
N HIS A 328 12.00 31.63 34.05
CA HIS A 328 13.31 32.27 34.14
C HIS A 328 13.58 32.61 35.61
N GLY A 329 14.85 32.53 36.00
CA GLY A 329 15.40 32.99 37.27
C GLY A 329 16.35 31.92 37.83
N GLY A 330 17.66 32.10 37.97
CA GLY A 330 18.48 33.30 37.99
C GLY A 330 19.33 33.32 39.26
N CYS A 331 20.50 32.68 39.21
CA CYS A 331 21.78 32.92 39.91
C CYS A 331 22.68 31.71 39.68
#